data_AF-A0A8C6UH98-F1
#
_entry.id   AF-A0A8C6UH98-F1
#
_cell.length_a   1.000
_cell.length_b   1.000
_cell.length_c   1.000
_cell.angle_alpha   90.00
_cell.angle_beta   90.00
_cell.angle_gamma   90.00
#
_symmetry.space_group_name_H-M   'P 1'
#
loop_
_entity.id
_entity.type
_entity.pdbx_description
1 polymer ?
#
loop_
_entity_poly.entity_id
_entity_poly.type
_entity_poly.pdbx_seq_one_letter_code
_entity_poly.pdbx_strand_id
1 'polypeptide(L)'
;MKHYKIPDGATIKVLSRKAHASLSSQGSVKDDQGKYSGKYFHLIDPDIVEDLKTLERKKLKLKEVHLTMLLPTKVAVYSFVEKLFRCIWGLQQNKAPLSVKHFFDFLDAQAEEMRITDPDVLHIWKTNSLPLRFWVNILKNPQFVFDLEKSPHLDGCLSVIAQAFMDSFSLSDTQLGKHTPTNKLYYKQIQDQPPVSDSEFRDFLQKESKKHENEFNEAAALKELYIFIQRYFTEVTPRIIRMLKTLHHVKVAVPGGVTVIKEIQTKRNKTF
;
A
#
# COMPACT_ATOMS: atom_id res chain seq x y z
N MET A 1 -32.70 17.43 -5.61
CA MET A 1 -33.12 18.81 -5.29
C MET A 1 -34.10 19.39 -6.31
N LYS A 2 -33.74 19.47 -7.62
CA LYS A 2 -34.63 20.02 -8.67
C LYS A 2 -36.03 19.38 -8.73
N HIS A 3 -36.13 18.07 -8.49
CA HIS A 3 -37.41 17.35 -8.41
C HIS A 3 -38.40 17.99 -7.42
N TYR A 4 -37.90 18.47 -6.27
CA TYR A 4 -38.69 19.12 -5.22
C TYR A 4 -38.80 20.64 -5.37
N LYS A 5 -38.27 21.22 -6.47
CA LYS A 5 -38.30 22.67 -6.75
C LYS A 5 -37.80 23.55 -5.59
N ILE A 6 -36.76 23.08 -4.89
CA ILE A 6 -36.18 23.80 -3.74
C ILE A 6 -35.45 25.05 -4.24
N PRO A 7 -35.78 26.27 -3.75
CA PRO A 7 -35.14 27.51 -4.18
C PRO A 7 -33.78 27.75 -3.50
N ASP A 8 -33.00 28.66 -4.07
CA ASP A 8 -31.75 29.11 -3.47
C ASP A 8 -32.01 29.78 -2.11
N GLY A 9 -31.17 29.48 -1.11
CA GLY A 9 -31.34 29.99 0.26
C GLY A 9 -32.41 29.27 1.09
N ALA A 10 -33.01 28.19 0.59
CA ALA A 10 -33.97 27.41 1.36
C ALA A 10 -33.37 26.86 2.68
N THR A 11 -34.16 26.91 3.75
CA THR A 11 -33.79 26.31 5.04
C THR A 11 -34.03 24.81 5.03
N ILE A 12 -33.01 24.03 5.39
CA ILE A 12 -33.09 22.56 5.50
C ILE A 12 -32.98 22.18 6.98
N LYS A 13 -33.93 21.37 7.46
CA LYS A 13 -33.87 20.80 8.83
C LYS A 13 -33.26 19.40 8.78
N VAL A 14 -32.30 19.14 9.66
CA VAL A 14 -31.67 17.82 9.82
C VAL A 14 -32.19 17.20 11.12
N LEU A 15 -32.70 15.98 11.04
CA LEU A 15 -33.26 15.25 12.17
C LEU A 15 -32.43 14.01 12.46
N SER A 16 -32.14 13.77 13.74
CA SER A 16 -31.52 12.53 14.20
C SER A 16 -32.59 11.60 14.77
N ARG A 17 -32.50 10.30 14.44
CA ARG A 17 -33.42 9.28 14.96
C ARG A 17 -33.43 9.23 16.50
N LYS A 18 -32.32 9.62 17.15
CA LYS A 18 -32.21 9.64 18.63
C LYS A 18 -32.96 10.79 19.28
N ALA A 19 -33.13 11.93 18.58
CA ALA A 19 -33.74 13.13 19.13
C ALA A 19 -35.25 13.24 18.86
N HIS A 20 -35.73 12.62 17.77
CA HIS A 20 -37.13 12.67 17.35
C HIS A 20 -37.60 11.30 16.86
N ALA A 21 -37.92 10.40 17.80
CA ALA A 21 -38.43 9.06 17.51
C ALA A 21 -39.91 9.02 17.04
N SER A 22 -40.62 10.15 17.11
CA SER A 22 -42.05 10.25 16.78
C SER A 22 -42.36 10.46 15.29
N LEU A 23 -41.34 10.73 14.45
CA LEU A 23 -41.51 10.87 13.00
C LEU A 23 -41.20 9.53 12.32
N SER A 24 -42.03 9.13 11.35
CA SER A 24 -41.81 7.91 10.57
C SER A 24 -40.48 8.00 9.84
N SER A 25 -39.53 7.13 10.18
CA SER A 25 -38.26 7.06 9.48
C SER A 25 -38.50 6.53 8.08
N GLN A 26 -38.07 7.28 7.05
CA GLN A 26 -38.03 6.71 5.71
C GLN A 26 -36.97 5.61 5.66
N GLY A 27 -37.32 4.46 5.08
CA GLY A 27 -36.38 3.38 4.81
C GLY A 27 -35.29 3.83 3.85
N SER A 28 -34.08 3.30 4.00
CA SER A 28 -33.01 3.62 3.06
C SER A 28 -33.19 2.79 1.80
N VAL A 29 -33.23 3.47 0.64
CA VAL A 29 -33.28 2.80 -0.67
C VAL A 29 -32.06 1.92 -0.92
N LYS A 30 -30.95 2.10 -0.18
CA LYS A 30 -29.76 1.25 -0.24
C LYS A 30 -29.93 -0.07 0.51
N ASP A 31 -30.95 -0.19 1.36
CA ASP A 31 -31.23 -1.40 2.14
C ASP A 31 -31.85 -2.51 1.27
N ASP A 32 -32.28 -2.16 0.05
CA ASP A 32 -32.73 -3.06 -1.03
C ASP A 32 -31.55 -3.82 -1.68
N GLN A 33 -30.76 -4.51 -0.84
CA GLN A 33 -29.54 -5.23 -1.19
C GLN A 33 -29.79 -6.20 -2.36
N GLY A 34 -29.09 -5.96 -3.47
CA GLY A 34 -29.12 -6.82 -4.67
C GLY A 34 -30.07 -6.39 -5.79
N LYS A 35 -30.98 -5.43 -5.58
CA LYS A 35 -31.88 -4.93 -6.65
C LYS A 35 -31.80 -3.42 -6.91
N TYR A 36 -31.01 -2.68 -6.13
CA TYR A 36 -30.91 -1.22 -6.25
C TYR A 36 -30.57 -0.75 -7.68
N SER A 37 -29.54 -1.33 -8.30
CA SER A 37 -29.07 -0.94 -9.64
C SER A 37 -30.02 -1.30 -10.78
N GLY A 38 -30.98 -2.21 -10.57
CA GLY A 38 -31.98 -2.60 -11.56
C GLY A 38 -33.36 -1.97 -11.34
N LYS A 39 -33.61 -1.37 -10.18
CA LYS A 39 -34.89 -0.74 -9.83
C LYS A 39 -34.86 0.78 -9.88
N TYR A 40 -33.70 1.39 -9.67
CA TYR A 40 -33.56 2.83 -9.51
C TYR A 40 -32.46 3.36 -10.44
N PHE A 41 -32.72 4.51 -11.04
CA PHE A 41 -31.73 5.29 -11.78
C PHE A 41 -31.73 6.74 -11.29
N HIS A 42 -30.67 7.49 -11.60
CA HIS A 42 -30.57 8.91 -11.24
C HIS A 42 -30.29 9.78 -12.45
N LEU A 43 -29.07 9.72 -13.01
CA LEU A 43 -28.67 10.53 -14.17
C LEU A 43 -28.55 9.73 -15.46
N ILE A 44 -28.41 8.41 -15.36
CA ILE A 44 -28.22 7.51 -16.50
C ILE A 44 -29.33 6.47 -16.40
N ASP A 45 -30.20 6.47 -17.40
CA ASP A 45 -31.25 5.47 -17.55
C ASP A 45 -30.66 4.24 -18.28
N PRO A 46 -30.65 3.05 -17.65
CA PRO A 46 -30.11 1.82 -18.25
C PRO A 46 -30.93 1.32 -19.44
N ASP A 47 -32.23 1.62 -19.54
CA ASP A 47 -33.10 1.08 -20.61
C ASP A 47 -32.91 1.83 -21.95
N ILE A 48 -32.32 3.03 -21.91
CA ILE A 48 -31.91 3.80 -23.11
C ILE A 48 -30.60 3.24 -23.71
N VAL A 49 -29.94 2.29 -23.04
CA VAL A 49 -28.61 1.75 -23.41
C VAL A 49 -28.70 0.61 -24.46
N GLU A 50 -29.88 0.03 -24.70
CA GLU A 50 -30.05 -1.05 -25.71
C GLU A 50 -30.08 -0.57 -27.16
N ASP A 51 -30.31 0.72 -27.43
CA ASP A 51 -30.36 1.26 -28.80
C ASP A 51 -28.95 1.62 -29.33
N LEU A 52 -28.22 0.58 -29.77
CA LEU A 52 -26.79 0.55 -30.09
C LEU A 52 -26.28 1.66 -31.04
N LYS A 53 -27.07 2.15 -31.99
CA LYS A 53 -26.60 3.12 -33.01
C LYS A 53 -26.57 4.57 -32.51
N THR A 54 -27.44 4.92 -31.58
CA THR A 54 -27.52 6.28 -30.99
C THR A 54 -26.51 6.44 -29.85
N LEU A 55 -26.12 5.31 -29.23
CA LEU A 55 -25.22 5.21 -28.10
C LEU A 55 -23.76 5.45 -28.47
N GLU A 56 -23.25 4.97 -29.60
CA GLU A 56 -21.85 5.19 -29.99
C GLU A 56 -21.55 6.68 -30.18
N ARG A 57 -22.41 7.41 -30.90
CA ARG A 57 -22.28 8.85 -31.11
C ARG A 57 -22.44 9.65 -29.82
N LYS A 58 -23.35 9.25 -28.91
CA LYS A 58 -23.51 9.89 -27.60
C LYS A 58 -22.37 9.55 -26.64
N LYS A 59 -21.89 8.31 -26.61
CA LYS A 59 -20.71 7.86 -25.82
C LYS A 59 -19.43 8.53 -26.29
N LEU A 60 -19.23 8.69 -27.60
CA LEU A 60 -18.11 9.45 -28.18
C LEU A 60 -18.17 10.92 -27.75
N LYS A 61 -19.33 11.58 -27.88
CA LYS A 61 -19.52 12.97 -27.43
C LYS A 61 -19.35 13.14 -25.91
N LEU A 62 -19.86 12.22 -25.09
CA LEU A 62 -19.66 12.23 -23.63
C LEU A 62 -18.19 11.96 -23.27
N LYS A 63 -17.50 11.04 -23.93
CA LYS A 63 -16.07 10.80 -23.71
C LYS A 63 -15.24 12.05 -24.03
N GLU A 64 -15.52 12.75 -25.13
CA GLU A 64 -14.84 13.99 -25.49
C GLU A 64 -15.11 15.14 -24.49
N VAL A 65 -16.36 15.33 -24.06
CA VAL A 65 -16.71 16.36 -23.06
C VAL A 65 -16.11 16.02 -21.68
N HIS A 66 -16.07 14.74 -21.29
CA HIS A 66 -15.45 14.33 -20.03
C HIS A 66 -13.93 14.51 -20.04
N LEU A 67 -13.24 14.28 -21.18
CA LEU A 67 -11.81 14.58 -21.31
C LEU A 67 -11.52 16.07 -21.03
N THR A 68 -12.38 16.97 -21.50
CA THR A 68 -12.28 18.42 -21.22
C THR A 68 -12.49 18.76 -19.74
N MET A 69 -13.23 17.92 -18.99
CA MET A 69 -13.45 18.08 -17.55
C MET A 69 -12.35 17.44 -16.68
N LEU A 70 -11.57 16.50 -17.22
CA LEU A 70 -10.43 15.90 -16.52
C LEU A 70 -9.29 16.90 -16.33
N LEU A 71 -9.04 17.78 -17.30
CA LEU A 71 -7.93 18.74 -17.23
C LEU A 71 -8.12 19.78 -16.10
N PRO A 72 -9.28 20.44 -15.94
CA PRO A 72 -9.56 21.29 -14.79
C PRO A 72 -9.41 20.55 -13.46
N THR A 73 -9.88 19.29 -13.38
CA THR A 73 -9.76 18.48 -12.17
C THR A 73 -8.29 18.20 -11.85
N LYS A 74 -7.50 17.80 -12.86
CA LYS A 74 -6.05 17.62 -12.74
C LYS A 74 -5.38 18.90 -12.22
N VAL A 75 -5.68 20.05 -12.81
CA VAL A 75 -5.11 21.34 -12.40
C VAL A 75 -5.47 21.67 -10.95
N ALA A 76 -6.73 21.47 -10.55
CA ALA A 76 -7.20 21.75 -9.21
C ALA A 76 -6.50 20.88 -8.14
N VAL A 77 -6.21 19.61 -8.44
CA VAL A 77 -5.56 18.69 -7.49
C VAL A 77 -4.03 18.67 -7.59
N TYR A 78 -3.46 19.22 -8.66
CA TYR A 78 -2.04 19.09 -9.00
C TYR A 78 -1.12 19.51 -7.86
N SER A 79 -1.37 20.66 -7.23
CA SER A 79 -0.52 21.19 -6.15
C SER A 79 -0.47 20.25 -4.93
N PHE A 80 -1.57 19.56 -4.62
CA PHE A 80 -1.63 18.57 -3.55
C PHE A 80 -0.84 17.31 -3.91
N VAL A 81 -0.97 16.83 -5.16
CA VAL A 81 -0.23 15.67 -5.67
C VAL A 81 1.26 15.95 -5.70
N GLU A 82 1.66 17.12 -6.20
CA GLU A 82 3.06 17.53 -6.23
C GLU A 82 3.65 17.63 -4.82
N LYS A 83 2.93 18.26 -3.88
CA LYS A 83 3.35 18.34 -2.48
C LYS A 83 3.50 16.95 -1.86
N LEU A 84 2.55 16.05 -2.12
CA LEU A 84 2.62 14.67 -1.64
C LEU A 84 3.85 13.93 -2.18
N PHE A 85 4.11 14.00 -3.48
CA PHE A 85 5.28 13.36 -4.08
C PHE A 85 6.58 13.92 -3.50
N ARG A 86 6.67 15.25 -3.39
CA ARG A 86 7.79 15.93 -2.72
C ARG A 86 7.94 15.53 -1.26
N CYS A 87 6.88 15.17 -0.55
CA CYS A 87 7.00 14.64 0.81
C CYS A 87 7.48 13.18 0.84
N ILE A 88 7.12 12.37 -0.16
CA ILE A 88 7.52 10.95 -0.24
C ILE A 88 9.01 10.79 -0.59
N TRP A 89 9.48 11.50 -1.61
CA TRP A 89 10.87 11.44 -2.08
C TRP A 89 11.69 12.68 -1.71
N GLY A 90 11.18 13.53 -0.81
CA GLY A 90 11.92 14.67 -0.28
C GLY A 90 12.64 14.28 0.98
N LEU A 91 13.91 14.68 1.08
CA LEU A 91 14.70 14.45 2.27
C LEU A 91 14.45 15.58 3.27
N GLN A 92 13.76 15.28 4.38
CA GLN A 92 13.61 16.25 5.46
C GLN A 92 14.99 16.57 6.06
N GLN A 93 15.35 17.84 6.13
CA GLN A 93 16.68 18.29 6.57
C GLN A 93 17.85 17.59 5.84
N ASN A 94 17.66 17.23 4.56
CA ASN A 94 18.61 16.46 3.76
C ASN A 94 18.98 15.07 4.34
N LYS A 95 18.13 14.49 5.19
CA LYS A 95 18.32 13.14 5.74
C LYS A 95 17.21 12.20 5.30
N ALA A 96 17.59 10.98 4.94
CA ALA A 96 16.65 9.90 4.63
C ALA A 96 16.18 9.22 5.92
N PRO A 97 15.00 8.60 5.93
CA PRO A 97 14.62 7.71 7.03
C PRO A 97 15.67 6.61 7.22
N LEU A 98 16.03 6.31 8.47
CA LEU A 98 17.06 5.30 8.81
C LEU A 98 16.81 3.95 8.14
N SER A 99 15.55 3.49 8.13
CA SER A 99 15.15 2.24 7.47
C SER A 99 15.36 2.26 5.96
N VAL A 100 15.13 3.39 5.30
CA VAL A 100 15.34 3.54 3.85
C VAL A 100 16.82 3.54 3.53
N LYS A 101 17.63 4.31 4.25
CA LYS A 101 19.08 4.37 4.05
C LYS A 101 19.72 2.99 4.28
N HIS A 102 19.47 2.39 5.44
CA HIS A 102 20.02 1.07 5.77
C HIS A 102 19.60 0.00 4.74
N PHE A 103 18.34 0.00 4.30
CA PHE A 103 17.87 -0.97 3.33
C PHE A 103 18.44 -0.75 1.92
N PHE A 104 18.63 0.50 1.50
CA PHE A 104 19.27 0.79 0.20
C PHE A 104 20.76 0.47 0.21
N ASP A 105 21.47 0.75 1.30
CA ASP A 105 22.87 0.34 1.47
C ASP A 105 22.99 -1.20 1.43
N PHE A 106 22.03 -1.92 2.01
CA PHE A 106 21.95 -3.38 1.90
C PHE A 106 21.80 -3.84 0.44
N LEU A 107 20.92 -3.21 -0.34
CA LEU A 107 20.76 -3.55 -1.77
C LEU A 107 22.04 -3.27 -2.57
N ASP A 108 22.72 -2.17 -2.27
CA ASP A 108 23.98 -1.80 -2.92
C ASP A 108 25.09 -2.82 -2.60
N ALA A 109 25.22 -3.23 -1.33
CA ALA A 109 26.17 -4.26 -0.90
C ALA A 109 25.87 -5.64 -1.54
N GLN A 110 24.59 -6.01 -1.68
CA GLN A 110 24.20 -7.27 -2.34
C GLN A 110 24.52 -7.24 -3.84
N ALA A 111 24.34 -6.11 -4.51
CA ALA A 111 24.73 -5.96 -5.91
C ALA A 111 26.25 -6.08 -6.07
N GLU A 112 27.03 -5.48 -5.16
CA GLU A 112 28.50 -5.60 -5.15
C GLU A 112 28.95 -7.06 -4.95
N GLU A 113 28.36 -7.78 -3.99
CA GLU A 113 28.64 -9.20 -3.74
C GLU A 113 28.35 -10.07 -4.98
N MET A 114 27.27 -9.78 -5.70
CA MET A 114 26.89 -10.43 -6.95
C MET A 114 27.65 -9.90 -8.19
N ARG A 115 28.56 -8.93 -8.01
CA ARG A 115 29.32 -8.27 -9.08
C ARG A 115 28.43 -7.62 -10.16
N ILE A 116 27.29 -7.09 -9.75
CA ILE A 116 26.38 -6.35 -10.61
C ILE A 116 26.88 -4.91 -10.70
N THR A 117 27.29 -4.50 -11.90
CA THR A 117 27.83 -3.16 -12.17
C THR A 117 26.84 -2.24 -12.87
N ASP A 118 25.71 -2.77 -13.33
CA ASP A 118 24.67 -2.02 -14.03
C ASP A 118 23.82 -1.21 -13.03
N PRO A 119 23.86 0.14 -13.07
CA PRO A 119 23.09 1.00 -12.17
C PRO A 119 21.57 0.88 -12.37
N ASP A 120 21.11 0.44 -13.55
CA ASP A 120 19.68 0.28 -13.82
C ASP A 120 19.09 -0.88 -13.01
N VAL A 121 19.88 -1.94 -12.75
CA VAL A 121 19.47 -3.06 -11.88
C VAL A 121 19.24 -2.58 -10.45
N LEU A 122 20.16 -1.77 -9.91
CA LEU A 122 20.00 -1.17 -8.57
C LEU A 122 18.79 -0.24 -8.49
N HIS A 123 18.58 0.58 -9.54
CA HIS A 123 17.39 1.42 -9.64
C HIS A 123 16.09 0.59 -9.63
N ILE A 124 16.05 -0.51 -10.37
CA ILE A 124 14.91 -1.43 -10.42
C ILE A 124 14.68 -2.06 -9.04
N TRP A 125 15.72 -2.50 -8.34
CA TRP A 125 15.57 -3.09 -7.01
C TRP A 125 15.03 -2.10 -5.99
N LYS A 126 15.58 -0.88 -5.95
CA LYS A 126 15.12 0.20 -5.06
C LYS A 126 13.65 0.57 -5.36
N THR A 127 13.29 0.67 -6.64
CA THR A 127 11.92 1.00 -7.08
C THR A 127 10.91 -0.11 -6.78
N ASN A 128 11.28 -1.37 -7.04
CA ASN A 128 10.42 -2.53 -6.82
C ASN A 128 10.28 -2.93 -5.35
N SER A 129 11.13 -2.39 -4.47
CA SER A 129 11.12 -2.72 -3.04
C SER A 129 10.42 -1.66 -2.19
N LEU A 130 10.60 -0.37 -2.46
CA LEU A 130 10.03 0.70 -1.64
C LEU A 130 8.86 1.44 -2.34
N PRO A 131 9.06 2.22 -3.42
CA PRO A 131 7.95 2.87 -4.14
C PRO A 131 6.80 1.93 -4.49
N LEU A 132 7.10 0.78 -5.10
CA LEU A 132 6.07 -0.14 -5.58
C LEU A 132 5.37 -0.91 -4.46
N ARG A 133 6.11 -1.41 -3.45
CA ARG A 133 5.53 -2.29 -2.42
C ARG A 133 4.91 -1.52 -1.27
N PHE A 134 5.42 -0.34 -0.97
CA PHE A 134 4.94 0.47 0.15
C PHE A 134 4.13 1.66 -0.33
N TRP A 135 4.74 2.59 -1.07
CA TRP A 135 4.09 3.88 -1.38
C TRP A 135 2.88 3.75 -2.29
N VAL A 136 2.94 2.95 -3.35
CA VAL A 136 1.77 2.68 -4.22
C VAL A 136 0.62 2.09 -3.41
N ASN A 137 0.91 1.20 -2.46
CA ASN A 137 -0.12 0.60 -1.62
C ASN A 137 -0.77 1.62 -0.70
N ILE A 138 -0.01 2.54 -0.09
CA ILE A 138 -0.55 3.63 0.73
C ILE A 138 -1.35 4.63 -0.13
N LEU A 139 -0.84 5.02 -1.29
CA LEU A 139 -1.52 5.95 -2.22
C LEU A 139 -2.86 5.40 -2.69
N LYS A 140 -2.91 4.11 -3.01
CA LYS A 140 -4.14 3.45 -3.46
C LYS A 140 -5.07 3.14 -2.30
N ASN A 141 -4.58 2.96 -1.08
CA ASN A 141 -5.37 2.52 0.07
C ASN A 141 -5.23 3.47 1.26
N PRO A 142 -5.74 4.72 1.16
CA PRO A 142 -5.68 5.69 2.24
C PRO A 142 -6.39 5.23 3.52
N GLN A 143 -7.34 4.29 3.41
CA GLN A 143 -8.02 3.70 4.56
C GLN A 143 -7.11 2.87 5.48
N PHE A 144 -5.89 2.54 5.04
CA PHE A 144 -4.88 1.93 5.93
C PHE A 144 -4.27 2.94 6.92
N VAL A 145 -4.42 4.24 6.65
CA VAL A 145 -3.82 5.32 7.43
C VAL A 145 -4.89 6.19 8.10
N PHE A 146 -6.04 6.36 7.44
CA PHE A 146 -7.11 7.25 7.88
C PHE A 146 -8.45 6.52 7.97
N ASP A 147 -9.31 6.95 8.91
CA ASP A 147 -10.70 6.52 8.97
C ASP A 147 -11.50 7.11 7.80
N LEU A 148 -11.48 6.41 6.66
CA LEU A 148 -12.06 6.86 5.40
C LEU A 148 -12.82 5.75 4.70
N GLU A 149 -14.07 6.02 4.32
CA GLU A 149 -14.83 5.15 3.42
C GLU A 149 -14.41 5.41 1.97
N LYS A 150 -13.66 4.46 1.40
CA LYS A 150 -13.15 4.56 0.03
C LYS A 150 -14.22 4.15 -0.98
N SER A 151 -14.68 5.11 -1.79
CA SER A 151 -15.59 4.83 -2.90
C SER A 151 -14.85 4.23 -4.13
N PRO A 152 -15.53 3.45 -5.00
CA PRO A 152 -14.95 2.96 -6.25
C PRO A 152 -14.49 4.08 -7.19
N HIS A 153 -15.16 5.24 -7.17
CA HIS A 153 -14.75 6.40 -7.96
C HIS A 153 -13.40 6.95 -7.48
N LEU A 154 -13.25 7.10 -6.15
CA LEU A 154 -12.00 7.54 -5.55
C LEU A 154 -10.86 6.54 -5.81
N ASP A 155 -11.15 5.23 -5.80
CA ASP A 155 -10.18 4.19 -6.16
C ASP A 155 -9.60 4.39 -7.57
N GLY A 156 -10.45 4.70 -8.55
CA GLY A 156 -10.03 5.03 -9.91
C GLY A 156 -9.12 6.25 -9.96
N CYS A 157 -9.49 7.33 -9.27
CA CYS A 157 -8.67 8.54 -9.20
C CYS A 157 -7.31 8.30 -8.54
N LEU A 158 -7.27 7.60 -7.41
CA LEU A 158 -6.04 7.28 -6.69
C LEU A 158 -5.15 6.33 -7.50
N SER A 159 -5.74 5.42 -8.28
CA SER A 159 -4.99 4.55 -9.19
C SER A 159 -4.29 5.33 -10.30
N VAL A 160 -4.93 6.37 -10.85
CA VAL A 160 -4.27 7.27 -11.83
C VAL A 160 -3.11 8.04 -11.20
N ILE A 161 -3.27 8.53 -9.96
CA ILE A 161 -2.20 9.23 -9.23
C ILE A 161 -1.04 8.26 -8.91
N ALA A 162 -1.35 7.06 -8.44
CA ALA A 162 -0.35 6.04 -8.15
C ALA A 162 0.41 5.58 -9.40
N GLN A 163 -0.25 5.53 -10.56
CA GLN A 163 0.41 5.26 -11.83
C GLN A 163 1.38 6.38 -12.18
N ALA A 164 0.95 7.65 -12.13
CA ALA A 164 1.84 8.78 -12.38
C ALA A 164 3.04 8.84 -11.41
N PHE A 165 2.84 8.41 -10.16
CA PHE A 165 3.92 8.22 -9.20
C PHE A 165 4.92 7.17 -9.68
N MET A 166 4.45 5.99 -10.10
CA MET A 166 5.33 4.92 -10.60
C MET A 166 6.05 5.28 -11.90
N ASP A 167 5.36 5.96 -12.82
CA ASP A 167 5.94 6.42 -14.09
C ASP A 167 7.11 7.39 -13.84
N SER A 168 7.08 8.13 -12.74
CA SER A 168 8.18 9.01 -12.32
C SER A 168 9.45 8.23 -11.93
N PHE A 169 9.37 6.92 -11.72
CA PHE A 169 10.51 6.03 -11.51
C PHE A 169 10.86 5.18 -12.73
N SER A 170 10.23 5.40 -13.89
CA SER A 170 10.58 4.67 -15.11
C SER A 170 12.01 4.98 -15.55
N LEU A 171 12.69 3.96 -16.10
CA LEU A 171 13.99 4.11 -16.76
C LEU A 171 13.86 4.61 -18.20
N SER A 172 12.65 4.60 -18.77
CA SER A 172 12.40 5.09 -20.13
C SER A 172 12.51 6.61 -20.20
N ASP A 173 13.30 7.14 -21.13
CA ASP A 173 13.36 8.57 -21.43
C ASP A 173 12.05 9.04 -22.09
N THR A 174 11.09 9.42 -21.26
CA THR A 174 9.95 10.21 -21.73
C THR A 174 10.47 11.64 -21.93
N GLN A 175 10.69 12.07 -23.18
CA GLN A 175 11.27 13.37 -23.56
C GLN A 175 10.41 14.58 -23.12
N LEU A 176 10.34 14.86 -21.82
CA LEU A 176 9.59 16.00 -21.27
C LEU A 176 10.49 16.80 -20.32
N GLY A 177 11.42 17.56 -20.92
CA GLY A 177 12.10 18.68 -20.26
C GLY A 177 13.60 18.53 -19.98
N LYS A 178 14.26 19.67 -19.71
CA LYS A 178 15.72 19.82 -19.51
C LYS A 178 16.20 19.57 -18.07
N HIS A 179 15.39 18.97 -17.20
CA HIS A 179 15.75 18.75 -15.80
C HIS A 179 16.06 17.28 -15.54
N THR A 180 17.10 17.02 -14.74
CA THR A 180 17.40 15.66 -14.24
C THR A 180 16.15 15.09 -13.56
N PRO A 181 15.73 13.86 -13.90
CA PRO A 181 14.56 13.23 -13.28
C PRO A 181 14.68 13.23 -11.74
N THR A 182 13.66 13.74 -11.04
CA THR A 182 13.64 13.93 -9.58
C THR A 182 13.94 12.64 -8.81
N ASN A 183 13.52 11.49 -9.34
CA ASN A 183 13.80 10.15 -8.82
C ASN A 183 15.29 9.78 -8.83
N LYS A 184 16.02 10.13 -9.90
CA LYS A 184 17.48 9.86 -9.99
C LYS A 184 18.23 10.68 -8.95
N LEU A 185 17.81 11.92 -8.73
CA LEU A 185 18.37 12.77 -7.67
C LEU A 185 18.08 12.18 -6.28
N TYR A 186 16.87 11.69 -6.02
CA TYR A 186 16.48 11.09 -4.75
C TYR A 186 17.37 9.90 -4.35
N TYR A 187 17.55 8.92 -5.25
CA TYR A 187 18.41 7.76 -4.94
C TYR A 187 19.86 8.14 -4.72
N LYS A 188 20.38 9.08 -5.53
CA LYS A 188 21.74 9.58 -5.37
C LYS A 188 21.93 10.28 -4.03
N GLN A 189 20.99 11.14 -3.62
CA GLN A 189 21.07 11.84 -2.34
C GLN A 189 21.03 10.89 -1.14
N ILE A 190 20.35 9.75 -1.23
CA ILE A 190 20.39 8.72 -0.19
C ILE A 190 21.73 7.99 -0.22
N GLN A 191 22.24 7.66 -1.40
CA GLN A 191 23.53 6.99 -1.56
C GLN A 191 24.67 7.84 -0.96
N ASP A 192 24.67 9.14 -1.22
CA ASP A 192 25.69 10.09 -0.75
C ASP A 192 25.64 10.34 0.77
N GLN A 193 24.63 9.83 1.49
CA GLN A 193 24.58 9.92 2.96
C GLN A 193 25.58 8.93 3.61
N PRO A 194 26.10 9.28 4.81
CA PRO A 194 26.90 8.35 5.60
C PRO A 194 26.16 7.03 5.84
N PRO A 195 26.87 5.89 5.85
CA PRO A 195 26.26 4.61 6.17
C PRO A 195 25.74 4.61 7.60
N VAL A 196 24.61 3.93 7.82
CA VAL A 196 24.04 3.73 9.16
C VAL A 196 24.85 2.67 9.87
N SER A 197 25.29 2.94 11.11
CA SER A 197 26.03 1.95 11.90
C SER A 197 25.11 0.85 12.42
N ASP A 198 25.62 -0.37 12.57
CA ASP A 198 24.87 -1.50 13.15
C ASP A 198 24.31 -1.17 14.54
N SER A 199 25.07 -0.42 15.35
CA SER A 199 24.60 -0.02 16.69
C SER A 199 23.42 0.93 16.61
N GLU A 200 23.52 1.96 15.78
CA GLU A 200 22.45 2.94 15.57
C GLU A 200 21.17 2.26 15.04
N PHE A 201 21.31 1.35 14.08
CA PHE A 201 20.16 0.65 13.53
C PHE A 201 19.52 -0.31 14.54
N ARG A 202 20.32 -1.02 15.35
CA ARG A 202 19.79 -1.84 16.45
C ARG A 202 19.04 -1.01 17.49
N ASP A 203 19.57 0.16 17.85
CA ASP A 203 18.90 1.05 18.80
C ASP A 203 17.57 1.58 18.26
N PHE A 204 17.53 1.90 16.95
CA PHE A 204 16.30 2.26 16.25
C PHE A 204 15.28 1.12 16.30
N LEU A 205 15.68 -0.11 15.95
CA LEU A 205 14.79 -1.28 16.00
C LEU A 205 14.29 -1.57 17.41
N GLN A 206 15.13 -1.49 18.43
CA GLN A 206 14.73 -1.73 19.82
C GLN A 206 13.71 -0.68 20.30
N LYS A 207 13.86 0.58 19.90
CA LYS A 207 12.89 1.64 20.21
C LYS A 207 11.53 1.36 19.58
N GLU A 208 11.50 0.97 18.30
CA GLU A 208 10.24 0.61 17.62
C GLU A 208 9.62 -0.66 18.21
N SER A 209 10.41 -1.70 18.53
CA SER A 209 9.91 -2.90 19.21
C SER A 209 9.26 -2.58 20.55
N LYS A 210 9.91 -1.75 21.39
CA LYS A 210 9.38 -1.37 22.69
C LYS A 210 8.10 -0.53 22.59
N LYS A 211 8.02 0.33 21.59
CA LYS A 211 6.86 1.18 21.34
C LYS A 211 5.59 0.36 21.05
N HIS A 212 5.75 -0.79 20.39
CA HIS A 212 4.65 -1.63 19.91
C HIS A 212 4.51 -2.98 20.64
N GLU A 213 5.23 -3.19 21.76
CA GLU A 213 5.35 -4.48 22.47
C GLU A 213 4.00 -5.13 22.85
N ASN A 214 2.98 -4.32 23.13
CA ASN A 214 1.67 -4.81 23.59
C ASN A 214 0.53 -4.52 22.60
N GLU A 215 0.84 -4.14 21.36
CA GLU A 215 -0.18 -3.84 20.35
C GLU A 215 -0.70 -5.09 19.62
N PHE A 216 0.10 -6.16 19.59
CA PHE A 216 -0.19 -7.36 18.80
C PHE A 216 -0.26 -8.62 19.69
N ASN A 217 -1.16 -9.54 19.33
CA ASN A 217 -1.29 -10.82 20.02
C ASN A 217 -0.35 -11.87 19.43
N GLU A 218 0.84 -12.00 20.02
CA GLU A 218 1.86 -12.96 19.59
C GLU A 218 1.38 -14.41 19.66
N ALA A 219 0.60 -14.76 20.70
CA ALA A 219 0.10 -16.12 20.87
C ALA A 219 -0.83 -16.54 19.72
N ALA A 220 -1.68 -15.63 19.25
CA ALA A 220 -2.53 -15.85 18.09
C ALA A 220 -1.71 -16.02 16.81
N ALA A 221 -0.73 -15.15 16.57
CA ALA A 221 0.15 -15.24 15.40
C ALA A 221 0.94 -16.57 15.39
N LEU A 222 1.48 -16.99 16.53
CA LEU A 222 2.20 -18.26 16.66
C LEU A 222 1.29 -19.47 16.40
N LYS A 223 0.03 -19.41 16.83
CA LYS A 223 -0.95 -20.47 16.55
C LYS A 223 -1.18 -20.62 15.05
N GLU A 224 -1.38 -19.52 14.33
CA GLU A 224 -1.54 -19.55 12.87
C GLU A 224 -0.28 -20.05 12.16
N LEU A 225 0.91 -19.59 12.59
CA LEU A 225 2.18 -20.09 12.05
C LEU A 225 2.35 -21.61 12.26
N TYR A 226 1.93 -22.12 13.42
CA TYR A 226 2.01 -23.55 13.72
C TYR A 226 1.20 -24.40 12.74
N ILE A 227 0.03 -23.93 12.28
CA ILE A 227 -0.80 -24.61 11.27
C ILE A 227 0.00 -24.81 9.98
N PHE A 228 0.74 -23.79 9.54
CA PHE A 228 1.62 -23.91 8.36
C PHE A 228 2.78 -24.88 8.60
N ILE A 229 3.42 -24.81 9.76
CA ILE A 229 4.52 -25.74 10.11
C ILE A 229 4.06 -27.18 10.09
N GLN A 230 2.87 -27.48 10.64
CA GLN A 230 2.31 -28.82 10.59
C GLN A 230 2.00 -29.27 9.16
N ARG A 231 1.41 -28.38 8.35
CA ARG A 231 1.05 -28.67 6.96
C ARG A 231 2.26 -29.04 6.10
N TYR A 232 3.40 -28.39 6.32
CA TYR A 232 4.63 -28.58 5.55
C TYR A 232 5.73 -29.28 6.36
N PHE A 233 5.34 -30.03 7.39
CA PHE A 233 6.28 -30.60 8.36
C PHE A 233 7.33 -31.48 7.68
N THR A 234 6.93 -32.26 6.68
CA THR A 234 7.80 -33.18 5.94
C THR A 234 8.85 -32.48 5.08
N GLU A 235 8.53 -31.30 4.54
CA GLU A 235 9.40 -30.50 3.69
C GLU A 235 10.33 -29.60 4.53
N VAL A 236 9.80 -29.08 5.64
CA VAL A 236 10.48 -28.12 6.51
C VAL A 236 11.46 -28.83 7.45
N THR A 237 11.08 -29.97 8.04
CA THR A 237 11.89 -30.66 9.05
C THR A 237 13.28 -31.06 8.55
N PRO A 238 13.46 -31.65 7.36
CA PRO A 238 14.79 -31.99 6.84
C PRO A 238 15.66 -30.74 6.64
N ARG A 239 15.07 -29.62 6.21
CA ARG A 239 15.78 -28.34 6.01
C ARG A 239 16.21 -27.73 7.34
N ILE A 240 15.32 -27.72 8.34
CA ILE A 240 15.63 -27.25 9.70
C ILE A 240 16.73 -28.12 10.33
N ILE A 241 16.62 -29.45 10.23
CA ILE A 241 17.65 -30.36 10.74
C ILE A 241 18.98 -30.11 10.04
N ARG A 242 19.00 -29.89 8.73
CA ARG A 242 20.21 -29.55 7.99
C ARG A 242 20.81 -28.22 8.47
N MET A 243 20.00 -27.18 8.63
CA MET A 243 20.45 -25.89 9.17
C MET A 243 21.01 -26.02 10.58
N LEU A 244 20.33 -26.74 11.48
CA LEU A 244 20.78 -26.98 12.85
C LEU A 244 22.07 -27.80 12.90
N LYS A 245 22.28 -28.76 11.99
CA LYS A 245 23.53 -29.52 11.85
C LYS A 245 24.67 -28.64 11.36
N THR A 246 24.45 -27.80 10.34
CA THR A 246 25.43 -26.81 9.88
C THR A 246 25.78 -25.82 11.00
N LEU A 247 24.77 -25.37 11.75
CA LEU A 247 24.96 -24.57 12.97
C LEU A 247 25.66 -25.34 14.07
N HIS A 248 25.51 -26.66 14.22
CA HIS A 248 26.25 -27.46 15.20
C HIS A 248 27.74 -27.62 14.83
N HIS A 249 28.05 -27.76 13.54
CA HIS A 249 29.43 -27.70 13.06
C HIS A 249 30.06 -26.31 13.28
N VAL A 250 29.26 -25.25 13.32
CA VAL A 250 29.68 -23.87 13.68
C VAL A 250 29.62 -23.61 15.21
N LYS A 251 28.72 -24.29 15.95
CA LYS A 251 28.47 -24.17 17.41
C LYS A 251 29.21 -25.20 18.27
N VAL A 252 30.26 -25.85 17.76
CA VAL A 252 31.29 -26.45 18.65
C VAL A 252 31.89 -25.37 19.59
N ALA A 253 31.61 -24.08 19.35
CA ALA A 253 31.92 -22.96 20.24
C ALA A 253 30.84 -22.57 21.30
N VAL A 254 29.59 -23.07 21.31
CA VAL A 254 28.59 -22.66 22.35
C VAL A 254 27.64 -23.82 22.75
N PRO A 255 27.69 -24.35 23.98
CA PRO A 255 26.87 -25.46 24.45
C PRO A 255 25.46 -25.00 24.85
N GLY A 256 24.42 -25.54 24.20
CA GLY A 256 23.02 -25.29 24.57
C GLY A 256 21.97 -25.64 23.50
N GLY A 257 22.38 -25.81 22.23
CA GLY A 257 21.45 -26.05 21.11
C GLY A 257 20.81 -27.45 21.05
N VAL A 258 21.29 -28.41 21.86
CA VAL A 258 20.82 -29.81 21.83
C VAL A 258 19.44 -29.97 22.52
N THR A 259 19.06 -29.03 23.38
CA THR A 259 17.85 -29.12 24.22
C THR A 259 16.55 -28.94 23.44
N VAL A 260 16.53 -28.06 22.44
CA VAL A 260 15.31 -27.72 21.65
C VAL A 260 14.83 -28.89 20.79
N ILE A 261 15.77 -29.70 20.26
CA ILE A 261 15.42 -30.86 19.40
C ILE A 261 14.75 -31.96 20.23
N LYS A 262 15.20 -32.17 21.47
CA LYS A 262 14.58 -33.15 22.38
C LYS A 262 13.19 -32.70 22.80
N GLU A 263 12.94 -31.41 23.02
CA GLU A 263 11.60 -30.93 23.40
C GLU A 263 10.57 -31.08 22.26
N ILE A 264 10.97 -30.80 21.02
CA ILE A 264 10.09 -30.94 19.85
C ILE A 264 9.74 -32.42 19.61
N GLN A 265 10.71 -33.34 19.76
CA GLN A 265 10.46 -34.78 19.68
C GLN A 265 9.61 -35.30 20.85
N THR A 266 9.81 -34.77 22.05
CA THR A 266 9.05 -35.20 23.25
C THR A 266 7.58 -34.75 23.19
N LYS A 267 7.29 -33.57 22.63
CA LYS A 267 5.90 -33.10 22.42
C LYS A 267 5.13 -33.92 21.38
N ARG A 268 5.81 -34.56 20.41
CA ARG A 268 5.18 -35.52 19.48
C ARG A 268 4.67 -36.77 20.19
N ASN A 269 5.40 -37.29 21.17
CA ASN A 269 5.03 -38.53 21.88
C ASN A 269 3.93 -38.35 22.94
N LYS A 270 3.48 -37.11 23.20
CA LYS A 270 2.40 -36.82 24.17
C LYS A 270 1.07 -36.41 23.53
N THR A 271 1.01 -36.31 22.20
CA THR A 271 -0.19 -35.83 21.48
C THR A 271 -0.80 -36.91 20.56
N PHE A 272 -0.48 -38.19 20.80
CA PHE A 272 -1.18 -39.35 20.28
C PHE A 272 -1.60 -40.25 21.44
#